data_AF-X1JJE0-F1
#
_entry.id   AF-X1JJE0-F1
#
_cell.length_a   1.000
_cell.length_b   1.000
_cell.length_c   1.000
_cell.angle_alpha   90.00
_cell.angle_beta   90.00
_cell.angle_gamma   90.00
#
_symmetry.space_group_name_H-M   'P 1'
#
loop_
_entity.id
_entity.type
_entity.pdbx_description
1 polymer ?
#
loop_
_entity_poly.entity_id
_entity_poly.type
_entity_poly.pdbx_seq_one_letter_code
_entity_poly.pdbx_strand_id
1 'polypeptide(L)' 'MKLKVHVIISGRVQGVWFRASTKNKAEQLGITGWVRNTSDGNVEAVFEGDEK' A
#
# COMPACT_ATOMS: atom_id res chain seq x y z
N MET A 1 -16.19 -10.68 4.89
CA MET A 1 -16.66 -9.55 4.05
C MET A 1 -15.43 -8.95 3.41
N LYS A 2 -15.48 -8.62 2.11
CA LYS A 2 -14.34 -7.96 1.45
C LYS A 2 -14.39 -6.46 1.74
N LEU A 3 -13.30 -5.93 2.28
CA LEU A 3 -13.07 -4.52 2.52
C LEU A 3 -12.10 -3.97 1.49
N LYS A 4 -12.33 -2.72 1.08
CA LYS A 4 -11.42 -1.94 0.24
C LYS A 4 -11.07 -0.64 0.95
N VAL A 5 -9.78 -0.36 1.10
CA VAL A 5 -9.27 0.83 1.78
C VAL A 5 -8.33 1.57 0.84
N HIS A 6 -8.51 2.90 0.76
CA HIS A 6 -7.63 3.81 0.03
C HIS A 6 -6.92 4.70 1.04
N VAL A 7 -5.59 4.79 0.95
CA VAL A 7 -4.75 5.50 1.91
C VAL A 7 -3.69 6.37 1.23
N ILE A 8 -3.32 7.44 1.91
CA ILE A 8 -2.15 8.27 1.60
C ILE A 8 -1.21 8.24 2.81
N ILE A 9 0.05 7.89 2.57
CA ILE A 9 1.11 7.79 3.57
C ILE A 9 2.13 8.89 3.32
N SER A 10 2.37 9.72 4.33
CA SER A 10 3.34 10.81 4.30
C SER A 10 4.60 10.51 5.14
N GLY A 11 5.64 11.33 4.96
CA GLY A 11 6.93 11.19 5.65
C GLY A 11 8.05 10.67 4.75
N ARG A 12 9.05 9.99 5.33
CA ARG A 12 10.16 9.39 4.57
C ARG A 12 9.72 8.07 3.93
N VAL A 13 8.99 8.14 2.83
CA VAL A 13 8.37 6.98 2.16
C VAL A 13 8.89 6.70 0.76
N GLN A 14 9.57 7.66 0.11
CA GLN A 14 10.20 7.48 -1.20
C GLN A 14 11.70 7.22 -1.06
N GLY A 15 12.27 6.41 -1.97
CA GLY A 15 13.71 6.07 -1.95
C GLY A 15 14.12 5.11 -0.81
N VAL A 16 13.16 4.53 -0.08
CA VAL A 16 13.40 3.67 1.09
C VAL A 16 12.75 2.28 0.95
N TRP A 17 12.57 1.81 -0.29
CA TRP A 17 11.95 0.50 -0.58
C TRP A 17 10.51 0.29 -0.10
N PHE A 18 9.80 1.35 0.31
CA PHE A 18 8.45 1.27 0.88
C PHE A 18 7.46 0.49 0.00
N ARG A 19 7.40 0.80 -1.31
CA ARG A 19 6.49 0.13 -2.26
C ARG A 19 6.78 -1.36 -2.39
N ALA A 20 8.07 -1.74 -2.46
CA ALA A 20 8.47 -3.14 -2.58
C ALA A 20 8.11 -3.93 -1.31
N SER A 21 8.41 -3.38 -0.13
CA SER A 21 8.02 -3.97 1.15
C SER A 21 6.50 -4.08 1.30
N THR A 22 5.76 -3.07 0.85
CA THR A 22 4.28 -3.07 0.85
C THR A 22 3.73 -4.22 -0.01
N LYS A 23 4.24 -4.38 -1.25
CA LYS A 23 3.86 -5.47 -2.15
C LYS A 23 4.15 -6.84 -1.52
N ASN A 24 5.37 -7.04 -1.01
CA ASN A 24 5.77 -8.31 -0.39
C ASN A 24 4.87 -8.64 0.82
N LYS A 25 4.51 -7.64 1.63
CA LYS A 25 3.62 -7.85 2.77
C LYS A 25 2.18 -8.13 2.36
N ALA A 26 1.67 -7.46 1.33
CA ALA A 26 0.34 -7.70 0.79
C ALA A 26 0.21 -9.15 0.25
N GLU A 27 1.23 -9.63 -0.48
CA GLU A 27 1.30 -11.03 -0.94
C GLU A 27 1.25 -12.03 0.22
N GLN A 28 2.03 -11.80 1.29
CA GLN A 28 2.01 -12.65 2.49
C GLN A 28 0.65 -12.67 3.20
N LEU A 29 -0.11 -11.58 3.11
CA LEU A 29 -1.41 -11.43 3.77
C LEU A 29 -2.58 -11.84 2.87
N GLY A 30 -2.34 -12.17 1.60
CA GLY A 30 -3.41 -12.44 0.62
C GLY A 30 -4.23 -11.18 0.28
N ILE A 31 -3.65 -9.99 0.45
CA ILE A 31 -4.27 -8.70 0.15
C ILE A 31 -3.90 -8.30 -1.28
N THR A 32 -4.88 -7.82 -2.04
CA THR A 32 -4.69 -7.34 -3.42
C THR A 32 -4.80 -5.82 -3.51
N GLY A 33 -4.40 -5.23 -4.64
CA GLY A 33 -4.50 -3.78 -4.87
C GLY A 33 -3.27 -3.19 -5.54
N TRP A 34 -2.95 -1.93 -5.25
CA TRP A 34 -1.83 -1.22 -5.85
C TRP A 34 -1.19 -0.22 -4.87
N VAL A 35 0.07 0.13 -5.16
CA VAL A 35 0.84 1.14 -4.42
C VAL A 35 1.68 1.97 -5.39
N ARG A 36 1.67 3.30 -5.25
CA ARG A 36 2.43 4.22 -6.12
C ARG A 36 3.05 5.39 -5.35
N ASN A 37 4.13 5.93 -5.87
CA ASN A 37 4.64 7.23 -5.42
C ASN A 37 3.79 8.34 -6.04
N THR A 38 3.57 9.41 -5.29
CA THR A 38 2.93 10.64 -5.77
C THR A 38 4.00 11.71 -6.04
N SER A 39 3.65 12.74 -6.83
CA SER A 39 4.52 13.90 -7.09
C SER A 39 4.86 14.68 -5.81
N ASP A 40 3.95 14.66 -4.84
CA ASP A 40 4.04 15.47 -3.62
C ASP A 40 4.90 14.80 -2.52
N GLY A 41 5.66 13.76 -2.89
CA GLY A 41 6.54 13.04 -1.96
C GLY A 41 5.87 11.95 -1.14
N ASN A 42 4.54 11.79 -1.23
CA ASN A 42 3.79 10.76 -0.51
C ASN A 42 3.76 9.41 -1.27
N VAL A 43 3.28 8.37 -0.59
CA VAL A 43 2.84 7.11 -1.20
C VAL A 43 1.33 7.01 -1.10
N GLU A 44 0.69 6.58 -2.18
CA GLU A 44 -0.74 6.31 -2.25
C GLU A 44 -0.96 4.82 -2.51
N ALA A 45 -1.94 4.22 -1.84
CA ALA A 45 -2.22 2.80 -1.98
C ALA A 45 -3.70 2.46 -1.86
N VAL A 46 -4.11 1.42 -2.57
CA VAL A 46 -5.40 0.75 -2.40
C VAL A 46 -5.15 -0.69 -1.98
N PHE A 47 -5.88 -1.14 -0.96
CA PHE A 47 -5.85 -2.51 -0.47
C PHE A 47 -7.25 -3.11 -0.52
N GLU A 48 -7.38 -4.34 -0.99
CA GLU A 48 -8.60 -5.11 -0.98
C GLU A 48 -8.33 -6.52 -0.42
N GLY A 49 -9.13 -6.92 0.56
CA GLY A 49 -9.00 -8.22 1.23
C GLY A 49 -10.15 -8.49 2.18
N ASP A 50 -10.16 -9.67 2.79
CA ASP A 50 -11.17 -10.01 3.78
C ASP A 50 -10.86 -9.35 5.13
N GLU A 51 -11.92 -8.84 5.77
CA GLU A 51 -11.87 -8.46 7.19
C GLU A 51 -11.55 -9.71 8.03
N LYS A 52 -10.51 -9.64 8.85
CA LYS A 52 -10.12 -10.69 9.79
C LYS A 52 -10.55 -10.34 11.21
#